data_AF-A0A933JWU1-F1
#
_entry.id   AF-A0A933JWU1-F1
#
_cell.length_a   1.000
_cell.length_b   1.000
_cell.length_c   1.000
_cell.angle_alpha   90.00
_cell.angle_beta   90.00
_cell.angle_gamma   90.00
#
_symmetry.space_group_name_H-M   'P 1'
#
loop_
_entity.id
_entity.type
_entity.pdbx_description
1 polymer ?
#
loop_
_entity_poly.entity_id
_entity_poly.type
_entity_poly.pdbx_seq_one_letter_code
_entity_poly.pdbx_strand_id
1 'polypeptide(L)'
;MNTKPMSRRDDLILRTVGDEVVAYDKKTFEAHCLSPFAARVFEACDGSRSEKELALLVANAAASAYPGVSASDAVASALAELDRIGLLVSDGTTRRQALGRIAGLAAAVPLVASILAPTSAEATTCQASGAACTSSAQCCSGVCLGTGFCL
;
A
#
# COMPACT_ATOMS: atom_id res chain seq x y z
N MET A 1 -20.67 8.05 19.15
CA MET A 1 -20.67 6.60 18.84
C MET A 1 -19.50 6.00 19.62
N ASN A 2 -19.64 4.83 20.25
CA ASN A 2 -18.61 4.26 21.14
C ASN A 2 -17.62 3.34 20.40
N THR A 3 -17.33 3.66 19.13
CA THR A 3 -16.44 2.89 18.27
C THR A 3 -15.02 3.02 18.79
N LYS A 4 -14.35 1.89 18.96
CA LYS A 4 -12.94 1.83 19.38
C LYS A 4 -12.10 1.38 18.19
N PRO A 5 -11.57 2.32 17.40
CA PRO A 5 -10.90 1.97 16.16
C PRO A 5 -9.61 1.19 16.43
N MET A 6 -9.33 0.23 15.57
CA MET A 6 -8.12 -0.58 15.59
C MET A 6 -7.47 -0.49 14.22
N SER A 7 -6.20 -0.10 14.19
CA SER A 7 -5.43 -0.07 12.95
C SER A 7 -5.12 -1.47 12.47
N ARG A 8 -5.30 -1.71 11.16
CA ARG A 8 -4.83 -2.94 10.51
C ARG A 8 -3.30 -2.91 10.52
N ARG A 9 -2.70 -3.99 10.99
CA ARG A 9 -1.23 -4.21 10.94
C ARG A 9 -0.84 -5.30 9.96
N ASP A 10 -1.79 -6.15 9.57
CA ASP A 10 -1.57 -7.25 8.65
C ASP A 10 -1.36 -6.75 7.22
N ASP A 11 -0.38 -7.34 6.56
CA ASP A 11 -0.02 -7.07 5.17
C ASP A 11 0.38 -5.63 4.88
N LEU A 12 0.78 -4.87 5.90
CA LEU A 12 1.34 -3.53 5.74
C LEU A 12 2.85 -3.52 5.97
N ILE A 13 3.57 -2.78 5.13
CA ILE A 13 4.95 -2.36 5.40
C ILE A 13 4.89 -0.87 5.74
N LEU A 14 5.26 -0.51 6.97
CA LEU A 14 5.30 0.88 7.43
C LEU A 14 6.74 1.38 7.38
N ARG A 15 6.96 2.56 6.81
CA ARG A 15 8.26 3.23 6.75
C ARG A 15 8.09 4.72 7.03
N THR A 16 8.92 5.26 7.93
CA THR A 16 9.00 6.70 8.16
C THR A 16 9.85 7.35 7.07
N VAL A 17 9.35 8.43 6.47
CA VAL A 17 10.05 9.25 5.46
C VAL A 17 9.86 10.71 5.85
N GLY A 18 10.91 11.36 6.35
CA GLY A 18 10.77 12.68 6.98
C GLY A 18 9.95 12.58 8.27
N ASP A 19 8.89 13.38 8.37
CA ASP A 19 7.89 13.36 9.44
C ASP A 19 6.62 12.56 9.10
N GLU A 20 6.55 12.03 7.88
CA GLU A 20 5.42 11.22 7.40
C GLU A 20 5.68 9.72 7.55
N VAL A 21 4.60 8.95 7.50
CA VAL A 21 4.65 7.48 7.46
C VAL A 21 4.06 6.97 6.15
N VAL A 22 4.87 6.29 5.36
CA VAL A 22 4.42 5.56 4.17
C VAL A 22 3.96 4.18 4.59
N ALA A 23 2.68 3.89 4.39
CA ALA A 23 2.07 2.57 4.54
C ALA A 23 1.92 1.91 3.17
N TYR A 24 2.72 0.89 2.91
CA TYR A 24 2.61 0.06 1.71
C TYR A 24 1.76 -1.17 2.01
N ASP A 25 0.62 -1.30 1.32
CA ASP A 25 -0.29 -2.44 1.46
C ASP A 25 0.07 -3.54 0.46
N LYS A 26 0.49 -4.69 0.98
CA LYS A 26 0.88 -5.85 0.18
C LYS A 26 -0.32 -6.54 -0.48
N LYS A 27 -1.56 -6.26 -0.06
CA LYS A 27 -2.76 -6.82 -0.69
C LYS A 27 -3.17 -6.08 -1.96
N THR A 28 -3.12 -4.76 -1.91
CA THR A 28 -3.54 -3.87 -3.01
C THR A 28 -2.35 -3.40 -3.86
N PHE A 29 -1.12 -3.58 -3.35
CA PHE A 29 0.12 -3.03 -3.90
C PHE A 29 0.15 -1.49 -3.94
N GLU A 30 -0.63 -0.84 -3.09
CA GLU A 30 -0.72 0.62 -2.98
C GLU A 30 0.18 1.16 -1.87
N ALA A 31 0.66 2.40 -2.03
CA ALA A 31 1.37 3.14 -1.00
C ALA A 31 0.56 4.37 -0.58
N HIS A 32 0.34 4.53 0.71
CA HIS A 32 -0.35 5.68 1.30
C HIS A 32 0.62 6.48 2.16
N CYS A 33 0.80 7.76 1.86
CA CYS A 33 1.57 8.67 2.71
C CYS A 33 0.65 9.24 3.79
N LEU A 34 0.93 8.92 5.04
CA LEU A 34 0.22 9.46 6.20
C LEU A 34 0.95 10.70 6.69
N SER A 35 0.22 11.81 6.76
CA SER A 35 0.69 13.02 7.42
C SER A 35 1.10 12.72 8.88
N PRO A 36 1.92 13.56 9.51
CA PRO A 36 2.33 13.34 10.91
C PRO A 36 1.14 13.17 11.85
N PHE A 37 0.06 13.94 11.63
CA PHE A 37 -1.17 13.81 12.42
C PHE A 37 -1.89 12.48 12.14
N ALA A 38 -2.10 12.12 10.88
CA ALA A 38 -2.77 10.88 10.51
C ALA A 38 -2.00 9.64 11.00
N ALA A 39 -0.66 9.67 10.91
CA ALA A 39 0.21 8.62 11.43
C ALA A 39 0.05 8.46 12.95
N ARG A 40 -0.01 9.57 13.72
CA ARG A 40 -0.27 9.49 15.17
C ARG A 40 -1.65 8.94 15.51
N VAL A 41 -2.69 9.33 14.77
CA VAL A 41 -4.03 8.76 14.95
C VAL A 41 -4.02 7.27 14.64
N PHE A 42 -3.42 6.86 13.53
CA PHE A 42 -3.25 5.45 13.15
C PHE A 42 -2.48 4.65 14.21
N GLU A 43 -1.41 5.18 14.78
CA GLU A 43 -0.66 4.51 15.86
C GLU A 43 -1.48 4.38 17.16
N ALA A 44 -2.30 5.37 17.48
CA ALA A 44 -3.12 5.39 18.69
C ALA A 44 -4.38 4.50 18.60
N CYS A 45 -4.78 4.08 17.40
CA CYS A 45 -5.91 3.16 17.17
C CYS A 45 -5.53 1.71 17.51
N ASP A 46 -5.74 1.32 18.76
CA ASP A 46 -5.43 -0.01 19.29
C ASP A 46 -6.67 -0.83 19.71
N GLY A 47 -7.88 -0.34 19.43
CA GLY A 47 -9.13 -0.98 19.81
C GLY A 47 -9.52 -0.78 21.29
N SER A 48 -8.73 -0.07 22.10
CA SER A 48 -9.03 0.17 23.52
C SER A 48 -9.67 1.54 23.77
N ARG A 49 -9.29 2.55 22.99
CA ARG A 49 -9.70 3.95 23.11
C ARG A 49 -10.89 4.27 22.20
N SER A 50 -11.85 4.99 22.73
CA SER A 50 -12.92 5.64 21.96
C SER A 50 -12.38 6.83 21.17
N GLU A 51 -13.13 7.27 20.15
CA GLU A 51 -12.83 8.48 19.39
C GLU A 51 -12.64 9.73 20.27
N LYS A 52 -13.43 9.87 21.34
CA LYS A 52 -13.28 10.97 22.30
C LYS A 52 -11.96 10.89 23.07
N GLU A 53 -11.57 9.70 23.51
CA GLU A 53 -10.29 9.49 24.19
C GLU A 53 -9.11 9.73 23.24
N LEU A 54 -9.25 9.36 21.96
CA LEU A 54 -8.27 9.68 20.93
C LEU A 54 -8.14 11.19 20.72
N ALA A 55 -9.26 11.91 20.60
CA ALA A 55 -9.26 13.37 20.46
C ALA A 55 -8.54 14.07 21.62
N LEU A 56 -8.73 13.60 22.86
CA LEU A 56 -7.99 14.10 24.02
C LEU A 56 -6.50 13.78 23.94
N LEU A 57 -6.15 12.55 23.53
CA LEU A 57 -4.76 12.10 23.42
C LEU A 57 -3.97 12.91 22.39
N VAL A 58 -4.58 13.24 21.24
CA VAL A 58 -3.91 13.95 20.14
C VAL A 58 -4.21 15.45 20.08
N ALA A 59 -4.85 16.02 21.11
CA ALA A 59 -5.33 17.41 21.09
C ALA A 59 -4.26 18.44 20.70
N ASN A 60 -3.05 18.33 21.25
CA ASN A 60 -1.94 19.23 20.93
C ASN A 60 -1.47 19.09 19.47
N ALA A 61 -1.43 17.85 18.96
CA ALA A 61 -1.08 17.60 17.57
C ALA A 61 -2.15 18.13 16.62
N ALA A 62 -3.43 17.98 16.97
CA ALA A 62 -4.55 18.53 16.21
C ALA A 62 -4.50 20.06 16.16
N ALA A 63 -4.28 20.72 17.31
CA ALA A 63 -4.20 22.18 17.39
C ALA A 63 -3.05 22.75 16.56
N SER A 64 -1.91 22.04 16.49
CA SER A 64 -0.77 22.44 15.68
C SER A 64 -0.97 22.19 14.18
N ALA A 65 -1.58 21.06 13.81
CA ALA A 65 -1.75 20.66 12.41
C ALA A 65 -2.93 21.37 11.75
N TYR A 66 -4.01 21.62 12.50
CA TYR A 66 -5.27 22.18 12.00
C TYR A 66 -5.79 23.29 12.93
N PRO A 67 -5.17 24.49 12.92
CA PRO A 67 -5.63 25.61 13.73
C PRO A 67 -7.09 25.97 13.43
N GLY A 68 -7.90 26.12 14.48
CA GLY A 68 -9.33 26.45 14.37
C GLY A 68 -10.26 25.26 14.13
N VAL A 69 -9.72 24.04 13.99
CA VAL A 69 -10.50 22.79 13.93
C VAL A 69 -10.50 22.13 15.30
N SER A 70 -11.65 21.60 15.75
CA SER A 70 -11.70 20.87 17.01
C SER A 70 -10.93 19.55 16.90
N ALA A 71 -10.28 19.12 17.99
CA ALA A 71 -9.55 17.84 17.99
C ALA A 71 -10.47 16.65 17.63
N SER A 72 -11.73 16.70 18.03
CA SER A 72 -12.74 15.70 17.67
C SER A 72 -12.96 15.64 16.16
N ASP A 73 -13.15 16.79 15.51
CA ASP A 73 -13.40 16.83 14.06
C ASP A 73 -12.17 16.41 13.25
N ALA A 74 -10.97 16.79 13.72
CA ALA A 74 -9.72 16.37 13.12
C ALA A 74 -9.53 14.85 13.24
N VAL A 75 -9.79 14.26 14.41
CA VAL A 75 -9.73 12.80 14.59
C VAL A 75 -10.81 12.09 13.77
N ALA A 76 -12.04 12.58 13.74
CA ALA A 76 -13.13 12.02 12.93
C ALA A 76 -12.74 11.97 11.45
N SER A 77 -12.16 13.06 10.93
CA SER A 77 -11.71 13.17 9.54
C SER A 77 -10.58 12.19 9.24
N ALA A 78 -9.58 12.10 10.12
CA ALA A 78 -8.47 11.16 9.97
C ALA A 78 -8.93 9.70 10.02
N LEU A 79 -9.84 9.35 10.94
CA LEU A 79 -10.41 7.99 11.01
C LEU A 79 -11.19 7.64 9.75
N ALA A 80 -12.02 8.56 9.24
CA ALA A 80 -12.77 8.35 8.01
C ALA A 80 -11.85 8.16 6.80
N GLU A 81 -10.71 8.85 6.76
CA GLU A 81 -9.70 8.67 5.73
C GLU A 81 -8.99 7.32 5.85
N LEU A 82 -8.48 6.99 7.04
CA LEU A 82 -7.82 5.70 7.31
C LEU A 82 -8.73 4.51 7.01
N ASP A 83 -10.02 4.60 7.31
CA ASP A 83 -11.01 3.58 6.95
C ASP A 83 -11.18 3.46 5.43
N ARG A 84 -11.32 4.60 4.73
CA ARG A 84 -11.48 4.67 3.27
C ARG A 84 -10.33 4.00 2.52
N ILE A 85 -9.09 4.15 3.03
CA ILE A 85 -7.89 3.50 2.46
C ILE A 85 -7.59 2.13 3.07
N GLY A 86 -8.54 1.54 3.82
CA GLY A 86 -8.42 0.17 4.33
C GLY A 86 -7.31 -0.04 5.37
N LEU A 87 -6.93 1.03 6.08
CA LEU A 87 -5.93 0.97 7.15
C LEU A 87 -6.54 0.72 8.54
N LEU A 88 -7.86 0.73 8.67
CA LEU A 88 -8.55 0.26 9.89
C LEU A 88 -9.06 -1.17 9.73
N VAL A 89 -9.19 -1.87 10.85
CA VAL A 89 -9.82 -3.20 10.88
C VAL A 89 -11.33 -3.01 10.81
N SER A 90 -11.93 -3.45 9.70
CA SER A 90 -13.37 -3.57 9.59
C SER A 90 -13.88 -4.70 10.48
N ASP A 91 -14.96 -4.43 11.24
CA ASP A 91 -15.70 -5.44 12.01
C ASP A 91 -16.24 -6.51 11.06
N GLY A 92 -15.43 -7.54 10.81
CA GLY A 92 -15.70 -8.58 9.81
C GLY A 92 -14.47 -9.32 9.31
N THR A 93 -13.25 -8.79 9.49
CA THR A 93 -12.01 -9.40 8.96
C THR A 93 -11.18 -10.10 10.04
N THR A 94 -11.79 -10.58 11.13
CA THR A 94 -11.06 -11.37 12.13
C THR A 94 -11.05 -12.86 11.77
N ARG A 95 -9.91 -13.29 11.21
CA ARG A 95 -9.30 -14.63 11.37
C ARG A 95 -9.98 -15.86 10.73
N ARG A 96 -11.26 -15.83 10.35
CA ARG A 96 -11.99 -17.04 9.87
C ARG A 96 -12.00 -17.32 8.36
N GLN A 97 -11.54 -16.39 7.51
CA GLN A 97 -11.59 -16.59 6.05
C GLN A 97 -10.25 -16.97 5.39
N ALA A 98 -9.12 -16.86 6.11
CA ALA A 98 -7.81 -17.28 5.59
C ALA A 98 -7.62 -18.81 5.62
N LEU A 99 -8.43 -19.54 6.40
CA LEU A 99 -8.37 -21.02 6.49
C LEU A 99 -9.51 -21.72 5.73
N GLY A 100 -10.43 -20.98 5.10
CA GLY A 100 -11.61 -21.54 4.42
C GLY A 100 -11.42 -21.84 2.92
N ARG A 101 -10.27 -21.54 2.32
CA ARG A 101 -10.06 -21.70 0.86
C ARG A 101 -9.18 -22.88 0.45
N ILE A 102 -8.93 -23.84 1.35
CA ILE A 102 -8.21 -25.09 1.01
C ILE A 102 -9.16 -26.31 0.87
N ALA A 103 -10.45 -26.16 1.18
CA ALA A 103 -11.41 -27.27 1.05
C ALA A 103 -12.46 -26.98 -0.03
N GLY A 104 -12.28 -27.56 -1.22
CA GLY A 104 -13.34 -27.72 -2.22
C GLY A 104 -12.97 -27.33 -3.64
N LEU A 105 -12.55 -28.30 -4.45
CA LEU A 105 -12.51 -28.20 -5.92
C LEU A 105 -13.93 -28.09 -6.48
N ALA A 106 -14.23 -27.09 -7.33
CA ALA A 106 -15.15 -27.21 -8.47
C ALA A 106 -15.21 -25.91 -9.33
N ALA A 107 -14.95 -26.08 -10.64
CA ALA A 107 -15.22 -25.20 -11.79
C ALA A 107 -14.66 -23.76 -11.81
N ALA A 108 -13.65 -23.55 -12.67
CA ALA A 108 -13.13 -22.23 -13.01
C ALA A 108 -13.94 -21.57 -14.14
N VAL A 109 -14.50 -20.39 -13.87
CA VAL A 109 -14.79 -19.37 -14.89
C VAL A 109 -14.16 -18.06 -14.43
N PRO A 110 -13.13 -17.54 -15.12
CA PRO A 110 -12.52 -16.28 -14.73
C PRO A 110 -13.42 -15.13 -15.18
N LEU A 111 -14.08 -14.46 -14.23
CA LEU A 111 -14.86 -13.25 -14.48
C LEU A 111 -14.02 -11.96 -14.39
N VAL A 112 -12.73 -12.10 -14.10
CA VAL A 112 -11.78 -10.98 -14.00
C VAL A 112 -10.61 -11.24 -14.93
N ALA A 113 -10.46 -10.37 -15.92
CA ALA A 113 -9.24 -10.28 -16.71
C ALA A 113 -8.16 -9.66 -15.81
N SER A 114 -7.35 -10.51 -15.19
CA SER A 114 -6.15 -10.05 -14.50
C SER A 114 -5.16 -9.63 -15.58
N ILE A 115 -4.86 -8.34 -15.67
CA ILE A 115 -3.68 -7.89 -16.39
C ILE A 115 -2.49 -8.39 -15.58
N LEU A 116 -1.77 -9.35 -16.15
CA LEU A 116 -0.45 -9.69 -15.66
C LEU A 116 0.38 -8.41 -15.75
N ALA A 117 0.78 -7.84 -14.60
CA ALA A 117 1.97 -7.01 -14.60
C ALA A 117 3.09 -7.89 -15.18
N PRO A 118 3.73 -7.47 -16.29
CA PRO A 118 4.74 -8.30 -16.92
C PRO A 118 5.76 -8.68 -15.86
N THR A 119 6.04 -9.98 -15.76
CA THR A 119 7.27 -10.47 -15.13
C THR A 119 8.44 -9.62 -15.61
N SER A 120 9.46 -9.45 -14.79
CA SER A 120 10.73 -8.79 -15.12
C SER A 120 11.53 -9.51 -16.22
N ALA A 121 10.88 -9.89 -17.32
CA ALA A 121 11.42 -10.29 -18.60
C ALA A 121 11.28 -9.16 -19.64
N GLU A 122 10.61 -8.04 -19.30
CA GLU A 122 10.63 -6.79 -20.06
C GLU A 122 11.53 -5.73 -19.39
N ALA A 123 12.48 -6.14 -18.56
CA ALA A 123 13.73 -5.42 -18.55
C ALA A 123 14.41 -5.81 -19.86
N THR A 124 14.31 -4.96 -20.89
CA THR A 124 15.17 -5.05 -22.08
C THR A 124 16.60 -4.87 -21.59
N THR A 125 17.20 -5.94 -21.08
CA THR A 125 18.63 -6.07 -20.97
C THR A 125 19.08 -6.19 -22.41
N CYS A 126 19.65 -5.12 -22.92
CA CYS A 126 20.36 -5.14 -24.17
C CYS A 126 21.32 -6.34 -24.23
N GLN A 127 21.54 -6.88 -25.42
CA GLN A 127 22.40 -8.04 -25.62
C GLN A 127 23.88 -7.63 -25.55
N ALA A 128 24.71 -8.47 -24.95
CA ALA A 128 26.15 -8.26 -24.87
C ALA A 128 26.83 -8.38 -26.24
N SER A 129 28.05 -7.84 -26.38
CA SER A 129 28.87 -7.96 -27.58
C SER A 129 29.03 -9.43 -28.02
N GLY A 130 28.89 -9.68 -29.31
CA GLY A 130 28.95 -11.02 -29.91
C GLY A 130 27.63 -11.81 -29.88
N ALA A 131 26.58 -11.30 -29.25
CA ALA A 131 25.24 -11.90 -29.33
C ALA A 131 24.58 -11.60 -30.67
N ALA A 132 23.72 -12.50 -31.15
CA ALA A 132 23.04 -12.34 -32.44
C ALA A 132 22.00 -11.21 -32.40
N CYS A 133 21.96 -10.40 -33.46
CA CYS A 133 21.07 -9.24 -33.56
C CYS A 133 20.50 -9.07 -34.96
N THR A 134 19.34 -8.43 -35.02
CA THR A 134 18.69 -7.98 -36.25
C THR A 134 18.43 -6.48 -36.26
N SER A 135 18.61 -5.79 -35.12
CA SER A 135 18.55 -4.33 -35.03
C SER A 135 19.47 -3.79 -33.93
N SER A 136 19.97 -2.57 -34.12
CA SER A 136 20.85 -1.89 -33.16
C SER A 136 20.25 -1.70 -31.77
N ALA A 137 18.92 -1.57 -31.68
CA ALA A 137 18.21 -1.41 -30.40
C ALA A 137 18.30 -2.65 -29.50
N GLN A 138 18.70 -3.80 -30.06
CA GLN A 138 18.87 -5.05 -29.31
C GLN A 138 20.24 -5.12 -28.60
N CYS A 139 21.23 -4.30 -28.96
CA CYS A 139 22.60 -4.41 -28.47
C CYS A 139 22.90 -3.38 -27.38
N CYS A 140 23.69 -3.75 -26.36
CA CYS A 140 24.07 -2.80 -25.30
C CYS A 140 24.96 -1.67 -25.81
N SER A 141 25.74 -1.94 -26.85
CA SER A 141 26.52 -0.95 -27.57
C SER A 141 25.66 -0.06 -28.48
N GLY A 142 24.39 -0.39 -28.70
CA GLY A 142 23.53 0.29 -29.67
C GLY A 142 23.93 0.04 -31.13
N VAL A 143 24.76 -0.97 -31.40
CA VAL A 143 25.26 -1.27 -32.75
C VAL A 143 25.11 -2.75 -33.07
N CYS A 144 24.27 -3.05 -34.05
CA CYS A 144 24.22 -4.37 -34.68
C CYS A 144 25.08 -4.35 -35.95
N LEU A 145 26.11 -5.21 -36.01
CA LEU A 145 26.96 -5.33 -37.18
C LEU A 145 26.18 -5.94 -38.35
N GLY A 146 26.57 -5.62 -39.58
CA GLY A 146 25.96 -6.21 -40.79
C GLY A 146 26.10 -7.74 -40.90
N THR A 147 26.91 -8.35 -40.04
CA THR A 147 27.04 -9.82 -39.88
C THR A 147 25.96 -10.42 -38.97
N GLY A 148 25.11 -9.60 -38.36
CA GLY A 148 24.04 -10.04 -37.46
C GLY A 148 24.50 -10.29 -36.02
N PHE A 149 25.54 -9.58 -35.55
CA PHE A 149 26.05 -9.69 -34.17
C PHE A 149 26.30 -8.33 -33.53
N CYS A 150 26.09 -8.21 -32.22
CA CYS A 150 26.32 -6.98 -31.45
C CYS A 150 27.81 -6.63 -31.35
N LEU A 151 28.13 -5.34 -31.51
CA LEU A 151 29.48 -4.80 -31.30
C LEU A 151 29.85 -4.81 -29.82
#